data_AF-A0A7S3MXP0-F1
#
_entry.id   AF-A0A7S3MXP0-F1
#
_cell.length_a   1.000
_cell.length_b   1.000
_cell.length_c   1.000
_cell.angle_alpha   90.00
_cell.angle_beta   90.00
_cell.angle_gamma   90.00
#
_symmetry.space_group_name_H-M   'P 1'
#
loop_
_entity.id
_entity.type
_entity.pdbx_description
1 polymer ?
#
loop_
_entity_poly.entity_id
_entity_poly.type
_entity_poly.pdbx_seq_one_letter_code
_entity_poly.pdbx_strand_id
1 'polypeptide(L)'
;MRLKFGQSTIIGGFNISFERRFLFCYSAHTQMECYSIRKPNWRSIMEEYPAFQRMIRQKVFTFYFGQIYQPLMKMKSEDIEFFERRKDYFQVLVLMNNKSDEMRRCMNEIFLEVEKSEEKFGMAALDQSKMWWLIKIIELKLELLFDLSLELTHKIEYFQ
;
A
#
# COMPACT_ATOMS: atom_id res chain seq x y z
N MET A 1 13.09 -2.77 -13.69
CA MET A 1 12.76 -4.17 -13.30
C MET A 1 11.25 -4.28 -13.09
N ARG A 2 10.60 -5.45 -13.19
CA ARG A 2 9.12 -5.59 -13.03
C ARG A 2 8.80 -6.43 -11.79
N LEU A 3 7.85 -5.97 -10.97
CA LEU A 3 7.33 -6.74 -9.85
C LEU A 3 6.58 -7.98 -10.39
N LYS A 4 6.89 -9.16 -9.85
CA LYS A 4 6.29 -10.44 -10.27
C LYS A 4 5.42 -10.98 -9.15
N PHE A 5 4.26 -11.50 -9.51
CA PHE A 5 3.29 -12.07 -8.58
C PHE A 5 3.20 -13.59 -8.78
N GLY A 6 3.05 -14.31 -7.66
CA GLY A 6 2.88 -15.76 -7.65
C GLY A 6 1.41 -16.19 -7.66
N GLN A 7 1.20 -17.49 -7.43
CA GLN A 7 -0.14 -18.06 -7.27
C GLN A 7 -0.90 -17.41 -6.12
N SER A 8 -2.25 -17.44 -6.19
CA SER A 8 -3.15 -16.92 -5.15
C SER A 8 -3.01 -15.42 -4.87
N THR A 9 -2.48 -14.66 -5.82
CA THR A 9 -2.39 -13.20 -5.71
C THR A 9 -3.74 -12.55 -5.99
N ILE A 10 -4.18 -11.68 -5.09
CA ILE A 10 -5.39 -10.87 -5.28
C ILE A 10 -5.02 -9.58 -6.01
N ILE A 11 -5.55 -9.41 -7.23
CA ILE A 11 -5.39 -8.21 -8.04
C ILE A 11 -6.67 -7.38 -7.98
N GLY A 12 -6.55 -6.05 -7.84
CA GLY A 12 -7.70 -5.14 -7.81
C GLY A 12 -8.53 -5.14 -6.53
N GLY A 13 -8.20 -5.99 -5.56
CA GLY A 13 -8.86 -6.03 -4.25
C GLY A 13 -8.81 -4.70 -3.49
N PHE A 14 -7.69 -3.98 -3.58
CA PHE A 14 -7.60 -2.62 -3.02
C PHE A 14 -8.52 -1.64 -3.76
N ASN A 15 -8.43 -1.59 -5.09
CA ASN A 15 -9.19 -0.67 -5.93
C ASN A 15 -10.70 -0.80 -5.74
N ILE A 16 -11.18 -2.03 -5.67
CA ILE A 16 -12.61 -2.31 -5.50
C ILE A 16 -13.08 -2.03 -4.07
N SER A 17 -12.24 -2.26 -3.06
CA SER A 17 -12.59 -2.09 -1.64
C SER A 17 -12.54 -0.64 -1.16
N PHE A 18 -11.71 0.20 -1.78
CA PHE A 18 -11.54 1.62 -1.43
C PHE A 18 -12.03 2.57 -2.55
N GLU A 19 -12.68 2.03 -3.57
CA GLU A 19 -13.18 2.77 -4.74
C GLU A 19 -12.12 3.64 -5.44
N ARG A 20 -10.87 3.15 -5.50
CA ARG A 20 -9.74 3.86 -6.10
C ARG A 20 -9.43 3.37 -7.51
N ARG A 21 -8.96 4.27 -8.38
CA ARG A 21 -8.46 3.92 -9.72
C ARG A 21 -7.14 3.16 -9.62
N PHE A 22 -6.85 2.33 -10.61
CA PHE A 22 -5.57 1.63 -10.71
C PHE A 22 -4.44 2.63 -10.93
N LEU A 23 -3.41 2.55 -10.09
CA LEU A 23 -2.19 3.35 -10.19
C LEU A 23 -1.14 2.68 -11.09
N PHE A 24 -1.21 1.36 -11.20
CA PHE A 24 -0.24 0.53 -11.93
C PHE A 24 -0.95 -0.36 -12.93
N CYS A 25 -0.27 -0.66 -14.03
CA CYS A 25 -0.73 -1.61 -15.04
C CYS A 25 -0.31 -3.03 -14.68
N TYR A 26 -1.21 -3.98 -14.87
CA TYR A 26 -0.95 -5.41 -14.68
C TYR A 26 -0.92 -6.11 -16.03
N SER A 27 0.01 -7.04 -16.21
CA SER A 27 0.16 -7.82 -17.45
C SER A 27 0.47 -9.27 -17.12
N ALA A 28 -0.21 -10.20 -17.79
CA ALA A 28 0.06 -11.62 -17.67
C ALA A 28 1.25 -11.99 -18.57
N HIS A 29 2.26 -12.65 -17.98
CA HIS A 29 3.43 -13.14 -18.72
C HIS A 29 3.28 -14.61 -19.16
N THR A 30 2.32 -15.32 -18.59
CA THR A 30 2.02 -16.72 -18.85
C THR A 30 0.50 -16.88 -18.94
N GLN A 31 0.06 -18.00 -19.51
CA GLN A 31 -1.34 -18.42 -19.38
C GLN A 31 -1.69 -18.55 -17.90
N MET A 32 -2.87 -18.06 -17.52
CA MET A 32 -3.36 -18.11 -16.15
C MET A 32 -4.85 -18.38 -16.13
N GLU A 33 -5.28 -19.16 -15.15
CA GLU A 33 -6.68 -19.35 -14.79
C GLU A 33 -6.96 -18.51 -13.55
N CYS A 34 -8.05 -17.76 -13.55
CA CYS A 34 -8.36 -16.85 -12.47
C CYS A 34 -9.85 -16.84 -12.13
N TYR A 35 -10.13 -16.61 -10.84
CA TYR A 35 -11.45 -16.26 -10.36
C TYR A 35 -11.62 -14.74 -10.44
N SER A 36 -12.80 -14.30 -10.87
CA SER A 36 -13.11 -12.87 -10.94
C SER A 36 -14.47 -12.58 -10.33
N ILE A 37 -14.58 -11.40 -9.71
CA ILE A 37 -15.83 -10.87 -9.19
C ILE A 37 -16.06 -9.48 -9.75
N ARG A 38 -17.29 -9.20 -10.19
CA ARG A 38 -17.69 -7.89 -10.70
C ARG A 38 -17.99 -6.94 -9.53
N LYS A 39 -17.79 -5.63 -9.76
CA LYS A 39 -18.00 -4.59 -8.73
C LYS A 39 -19.36 -4.63 -8.04
N PRO A 40 -20.50 -4.82 -8.75
CA PRO A 40 -21.81 -4.90 -8.09
C PRO A 40 -21.90 -6.08 -7.11
N ASN A 41 -21.45 -7.26 -7.54
CA ASN A 41 -21.50 -8.47 -6.70
C ASN A 41 -20.58 -8.34 -5.49
N TRP A 42 -19.40 -7.74 -5.65
CA TRP A 42 -18.52 -7.45 -4.54
C TRP A 42 -19.20 -6.54 -3.50
N ARG A 43 -19.81 -5.43 -3.95
CA ARG A 43 -20.53 -4.50 -3.07
C ARG A 43 -21.65 -5.21 -2.31
N SER A 44 -22.46 -6.01 -2.99
CA SER A 44 -23.53 -6.80 -2.35
C SER A 44 -23.01 -7.68 -1.22
N ILE A 45 -21.88 -8.39 -1.42
CA ILE A 45 -21.28 -9.25 -0.39
C ILE A 45 -20.75 -8.40 0.78
N MET A 46 -20.11 -7.27 0.49
CA MET A 46 -19.57 -6.40 1.54
C MET A 46 -20.68 -5.77 2.39
N GLU A 47 -21.80 -5.38 1.77
CA GLU A 47 -22.98 -4.82 2.44
C GLU A 47 -23.70 -5.87 3.31
N GLU A 48 -23.80 -7.11 2.82
CA GLU A 48 -24.40 -8.22 3.56
C GLU A 48 -23.55 -8.63 4.78
N TYR A 49 -22.22 -8.55 4.67
CA TYR A 49 -21.27 -9.00 5.71
C TYR A 49 -20.29 -7.89 6.13
N PRO A 50 -20.73 -6.87 6.89
CA PRO A 50 -19.91 -5.70 7.23
C PRO A 50 -18.67 -6.04 8.09
N ALA A 51 -18.76 -7.06 8.96
CA ALA A 51 -17.61 -7.53 9.73
C ALA A 51 -16.52 -8.12 8.81
N PHE A 52 -16.94 -8.89 7.80
CA PHE A 52 -16.05 -9.46 6.80
C PHE A 52 -15.44 -8.39 5.90
N GLN A 53 -16.24 -7.39 5.50
CA GLN A 53 -15.76 -6.24 4.73
C GLN A 53 -14.58 -5.56 5.41
N ARG A 54 -14.66 -5.30 6.71
CA ARG A 54 -13.57 -4.66 7.47
C ARG A 54 -12.30 -5.50 7.45
N MET A 55 -12.41 -6.80 7.74
CA MET A 55 -11.27 -7.72 7.74
C MET A 55 -10.59 -7.78 6.37
N ILE A 56 -11.39 -7.87 5.30
CA ILE A 56 -10.88 -7.87 3.93
C ILE A 56 -10.20 -6.55 3.61
N ARG A 57 -10.82 -5.40 3.94
CA ARG A 57 -10.25 -4.07 3.67
C ARG A 57 -8.87 -3.90 4.28
N GLN A 58 -8.70 -4.30 5.54
CA GLN A 58 -7.40 -4.31 6.20
C GLN A 58 -6.40 -5.24 5.48
N LYS A 59 -6.81 -6.47 5.18
CA LYS A 59 -5.93 -7.44 4.52
C LYS A 59 -5.47 -6.98 3.13
N VAL A 60 -6.39 -6.49 2.29
CA VAL A 60 -6.06 -6.00 0.95
C VAL A 60 -5.26 -4.71 0.99
N PHE A 61 -5.49 -3.85 1.99
CA PHE A 61 -4.68 -2.65 2.22
C PHE A 61 -3.24 -3.01 2.56
N THR A 62 -3.02 -3.82 3.59
CA THR A 62 -1.67 -4.23 4.02
C THR A 62 -0.92 -4.93 2.90
N PHE A 63 -1.59 -5.82 2.17
CA PHE A 63 -1.02 -6.46 1.00
C PHE A 63 -0.65 -5.46 -0.09
N TYR A 64 -1.59 -4.60 -0.51
CA TYR A 64 -1.36 -3.63 -1.58
C TYR A 64 -0.25 -2.64 -1.21
N PHE A 65 -0.28 -2.08 -0.01
CA PHE A 65 0.69 -1.09 0.43
C PHE A 65 2.10 -1.68 0.50
N GLY A 66 2.26 -2.81 1.20
CA GLY A 66 3.56 -3.42 1.44
C GLY A 66 4.14 -4.16 0.24
N GLN A 67 3.30 -4.87 -0.52
CA GLN A 67 3.78 -5.74 -1.61
C GLN A 67 3.75 -5.07 -2.98
N ILE A 68 2.91 -4.04 -3.19
CA ILE A 68 2.73 -3.42 -4.50
C ILE A 68 3.20 -1.97 -4.49
N TYR A 69 2.58 -1.13 -3.66
CA TYR A 69 2.77 0.31 -3.71
C TYR A 69 4.19 0.73 -3.31
N GLN A 70 4.67 0.30 -2.13
CA GLN A 70 6.00 0.66 -1.63
C GLN A 70 7.11 0.22 -2.60
N PRO A 71 7.18 -1.05 -3.06
CA PRO A 71 8.21 -1.47 -4.00
C PRO A 71 8.15 -0.70 -5.32
N LEU A 72 6.95 -0.52 -5.90
CA LEU A 72 6.83 0.15 -7.20
C LEU A 72 7.11 1.66 -7.13
N MET A 73 6.74 2.32 -6.03
CA MET A 73 7.07 3.74 -5.85
C MET A 73 8.56 3.96 -5.65
N LYS A 74 9.24 3.07 -4.90
CA LYS A 74 10.70 3.09 -4.77
C LYS A 74 11.39 2.90 -6.12
N MET A 75 10.95 1.92 -6.89
CA MET A 75 11.51 1.69 -8.24
C MET A 75 11.23 2.88 -9.17
N LYS A 76 10.04 3.47 -9.06
CA LYS A 76 9.69 4.66 -9.84
C LYS A 76 10.57 5.85 -9.48
N SER A 77 10.88 6.07 -8.20
CA SER A 77 11.79 7.15 -7.79
C SER A 77 13.22 6.91 -8.30
N GLU A 78 13.72 5.68 -8.20
CA GLU A 78 15.03 5.31 -8.77
C GLU A 78 15.09 5.53 -10.29
N ASP A 79 14.02 5.17 -11.01
CA ASP A 79 13.90 5.42 -12.46
C ASP A 79 13.88 6.93 -12.74
N ILE A 80 13.14 7.72 -11.97
CA ILE A 80 13.08 9.19 -12.10
C ILE A 80 14.47 9.80 -11.92
N GLU A 81 15.20 9.45 -10.85
CA GLU A 81 16.57 9.94 -10.59
C GLU A 81 17.55 9.53 -11.70
N PHE A 82 17.36 8.34 -12.28
CA PHE A 82 18.12 7.92 -13.45
C PHE A 82 17.84 8.82 -14.67
N PHE A 83 16.56 9.15 -14.92
CA PHE A 83 16.19 10.01 -16.04
C PHE A 83 16.60 11.48 -15.81
N GLU A 84 16.58 11.99 -14.57
CA GLU A 84 17.00 13.36 -14.20
C GLU A 84 18.44 13.67 -14.61
N ARG A 85 19.30 12.65 -14.60
CA ARG A 85 20.70 12.78 -15.03
C ARG A 85 20.87 12.97 -16.53
N ARG A 86 19.80 12.78 -17.33
CA ARG A 86 19.87 12.98 -18.78
C ARG A 86 19.65 14.45 -19.14
N LYS A 87 20.44 14.94 -20.11
CA LYS A 87 20.37 16.33 -20.59
C LYS A 87 19.02 16.68 -21.27
N ASP A 88 18.25 15.68 -21.69
CA ASP A 88 16.94 15.84 -22.36
C ASP A 88 15.74 15.68 -21.44
N TYR A 89 15.96 15.53 -20.12
CA TYR A 89 14.92 15.21 -19.14
C TYR A 89 13.72 16.17 -19.16
N PHE A 90 13.96 17.48 -19.30
CA PHE A 90 12.89 18.49 -19.32
C PHE A 90 11.93 18.37 -20.51
N GLN A 91 12.33 17.73 -21.61
CA GLN A 91 11.43 17.47 -22.74
C GLN A 91 10.52 16.24 -22.50
N VAL A 92 10.87 15.39 -21.53
CA VAL A 92 10.15 14.15 -21.20
C VAL A 92 9.15 14.36 -20.05
N LEU A 93 9.35 15.36 -19.19
CA LEU A 93 8.45 15.63 -18.06
C LEU A 93 7.25 16.51 -18.42
N VAL A 94 6.12 15.87 -18.73
CA VAL A 94 4.81 16.53 -18.78
C VAL A 94 3.83 15.98 -17.73
N LEU A 95 4.25 15.04 -16.86
CA LEU A 95 3.29 14.29 -16.00
C LEU A 95 3.73 14.08 -14.55
N MET A 96 4.31 15.09 -13.88
CA MET A 96 4.59 15.01 -12.45
C MET A 96 3.75 15.99 -11.64
N ASN A 97 2.47 15.67 -11.45
CA ASN A 97 1.73 16.17 -10.31
C ASN A 97 0.55 15.24 -10.01
N ASN A 98 0.72 14.23 -9.16
CA ASN A 98 -0.40 13.47 -8.57
C ASN A 98 -0.03 12.90 -7.19
N LYS A 99 -0.17 13.79 -6.19
CA LYS A 99 -0.68 13.62 -4.81
C LYS A 99 -0.35 12.32 -4.05
N SER A 100 0.68 12.41 -3.20
CA SER A 100 0.96 11.50 -2.07
C SER A 100 -0.17 11.40 -1.02
N ASP A 101 -1.15 12.31 -1.06
CA ASP A 101 -2.22 12.42 -0.07
C ASP A 101 -3.24 11.26 -0.10
N GLU A 102 -3.38 10.54 -1.21
CA GLU A 102 -4.42 9.52 -1.34
C GLU A 102 -4.19 8.30 -0.43
N MET A 103 -2.94 7.89 -0.24
CA MET A 103 -2.61 6.75 0.64
C MET A 103 -2.83 7.11 2.11
N ARG A 104 -2.49 8.34 2.51
CA ARG A 104 -2.77 8.84 3.86
C ARG A 104 -4.27 8.82 4.15
N ARG A 105 -5.11 9.22 3.18
CA ARG A 105 -6.57 9.15 3.34
C ARG A 105 -7.07 7.73 3.56
N CYS A 106 -6.62 6.77 2.75
CA CYS A 106 -7.04 5.37 2.91
C CYS A 106 -6.59 4.78 4.25
N MET A 107 -5.39 5.13 4.71
CA MET A 107 -4.88 4.73 6.01
C MET A 107 -5.75 5.31 7.15
N ASN A 108 -6.08 6.60 7.09
CA ASN A 108 -6.97 7.24 8.07
C ASN A 108 -8.38 6.63 8.07
N GLU A 109 -8.94 6.30 6.90
CA GLU A 109 -10.24 5.60 6.81
C GLU A 109 -10.22 4.26 7.56
N ILE A 110 -9.14 3.48 7.45
CA ILE A 110 -9.00 2.20 8.15
C ILE A 110 -8.82 2.40 9.66
N PHE A 111 -8.02 3.37 10.08
CA PHE A 111 -7.81 3.67 11.50
C PHE A 111 -9.13 4.06 12.19
N LEU A 112 -9.91 4.96 11.57
CA LEU A 112 -11.23 5.36 12.09
C LEU A 112 -12.21 4.18 12.17
N GLU A 113 -12.10 3.20 11.28
CA GLU A 113 -12.92 1.98 11.33
C GLU A 113 -12.54 1.04 12.47
N VAL A 114 -11.25 1.01 12.85
CA VAL A 114 -10.76 0.24 14.00
C VAL A 114 -11.24 0.88 15.30
N GLU A 115 -11.04 2.20 15.47
CA GLU A 115 -11.44 2.93 16.69
C GLU A 115 -12.96 2.80 16.97
N LYS A 116 -13.80 3.01 15.95
CA LYS A 116 -15.27 2.86 16.08
C LYS A 116 -15.71 1.45 16.46
N SER A 117 -14.89 0.44 16.17
CA SER A 117 -15.20 -0.94 16.54
C SER A 117 -14.88 -1.24 17.99
N GLU A 118 -13.86 -0.60 18.55
CA GLU A 118 -13.50 -0.75 19.95
C GLU A 118 -14.55 -0.14 20.87
N GLU A 119 -15.11 1.01 20.48
CA GLU A 119 -16.24 1.64 21.20
C GLU A 119 -17.50 0.76 21.20
N LYS A 120 -17.81 0.08 20.09
CA LYS A 120 -19.02 -0.75 19.96
C LYS A 120 -18.94 -2.09 20.66
N PHE A 121 -17.75 -2.67 20.81
CA PHE A 121 -17.58 -3.98 21.42
C PHE A 121 -17.37 -3.94 22.94
N GLY A 122 -17.34 -2.76 23.56
CA GLY A 122 -17.25 -2.64 25.03
C GLY A 122 -16.09 -3.45 25.61
N MET A 123 -14.99 -3.58 24.87
CA MET A 123 -13.80 -4.28 25.34
C MET A 123 -13.01 -3.33 26.23
N ALA A 124 -13.52 -3.11 27.44
CA ALA A 124 -12.71 -2.67 28.54
C ALA A 124 -11.53 -3.66 28.67
N ALA A 125 -10.31 -3.14 28.54
CA ALA A 125 -9.06 -3.79 28.90
C ALA A 125 -8.51 -4.92 28.00
N LEU A 126 -8.53 -4.76 26.66
CA LEU A 126 -7.33 -5.18 25.91
C LEU A 126 -6.35 -4.00 25.85
N ASP A 127 -5.71 -3.80 27.01
CA ASP A 127 -4.60 -2.90 27.30
C ASP A 127 -4.19 -2.00 26.12
N GLN A 128 -4.69 -0.76 26.10
CA GLN A 128 -4.28 0.28 25.15
C GLN A 128 -2.75 0.39 25.05
N SER A 129 -2.02 -0.01 26.10
CA SER A 129 -0.56 -0.09 26.12
C SER A 129 -0.01 -1.12 25.11
N LYS A 130 -0.68 -2.26 24.85
CA LYS A 130 -0.25 -3.26 23.85
C LYS A 130 -0.50 -2.81 22.41
N MET A 131 -1.59 -2.08 22.18
CA MET A 131 -1.89 -1.55 20.84
C MET A 131 -1.01 -0.34 20.53
N TRP A 132 -0.80 0.56 21.49
CA TRP A 132 0.24 1.59 21.42
C TRP A 132 1.63 0.98 21.25
N TRP A 133 1.94 -0.15 21.90
CA TRP A 133 3.20 -0.87 21.66
C TRP A 133 3.33 -1.39 20.24
N LEU A 134 2.26 -1.94 19.65
CA LEU A 134 2.28 -2.40 18.26
C LEU A 134 2.39 -1.24 17.27
N ILE A 135 1.66 -0.15 17.51
CA ILE A 135 1.75 1.08 16.71
C ILE A 135 3.15 1.68 16.84
N LYS A 136 3.70 1.77 18.06
CA LYS A 136 5.04 2.28 18.32
C LYS A 136 6.13 1.35 17.80
N ILE A 137 5.92 0.02 17.77
CA ILE A 137 6.79 -0.93 17.07
C ILE A 137 6.74 -0.70 15.55
N ILE A 138 5.56 -0.41 14.98
CA ILE A 138 5.41 -0.15 13.55
C ILE A 138 6.04 1.20 13.19
N GLU A 139 5.82 2.25 13.99
CA GLU A 139 6.43 3.58 13.85
C GLU A 139 7.94 3.52 14.05
N LEU A 140 8.45 2.87 15.11
CA LEU A 140 9.89 2.67 15.34
C LEU A 140 10.52 1.82 14.24
N LYS A 141 9.82 0.83 13.66
CA LYS A 141 10.33 0.08 12.50
C LYS A 141 10.32 0.92 11.23
N LEU A 142 9.36 1.84 11.07
CA LEU A 142 9.31 2.77 9.94
C LEU A 142 10.42 3.82 10.05
N GLU A 143 10.70 4.35 11.25
CA GLU A 143 11.81 5.26 11.53
C GLU A 143 13.16 4.56 11.41
N LEU A 144 13.35 3.36 11.98
CA LEU A 144 14.59 2.60 11.79
C LEU A 144 14.84 2.24 10.32
N LEU A 145 13.80 1.92 9.55
CA LEU A 145 13.94 1.65 8.12
C LEU A 145 14.25 2.93 7.33
N PHE A 146 13.81 4.09 7.81
CA PHE A 146 14.14 5.40 7.24
C PHE A 146 15.60 5.77 7.54
N ASP A 147 16.06 5.59 8.78
CA ASP A 147 17.43 5.89 9.22
C ASP A 147 18.46 4.90 8.66
N LEU A 148 18.14 3.59 8.59
CA LEU A 148 18.99 2.62 7.89
C LEU A 148 19.07 2.92 6.39
N SER A 149 18.01 3.47 5.79
CA SER A 149 18.06 3.89 4.38
C SER A 149 18.97 5.10 4.19
N LEU A 150 19.01 6.01 5.17
CA LEU A 150 19.87 7.21 5.19
C LEU A 150 21.36 6.87 5.45
N GLU A 151 21.64 5.96 6.38
CA GLU A 151 23.02 5.50 6.65
C GLU A 151 23.59 4.64 5.50
N LEU A 152 22.75 3.85 4.82
CA LEU A 152 23.18 3.10 3.63
C LEU A 152 23.44 4.04 2.45
N THR A 153 22.72 5.16 2.32
CA THR A 153 23.03 6.17 1.29
C THR A 153 24.36 6.88 1.57
N HIS A 154 24.64 7.24 2.83
CA HIS A 154 25.93 7.85 3.20
C HIS A 154 27.14 6.89 3.15
N LYS A 155 26.96 5.58 3.37
CA LYS A 155 28.07 4.60 3.25
C LYS A 155 28.42 4.22 1.81
N ILE A 156 27.47 4.34 0.87
CA ILE A 156 27.72 4.07 -0.54
C ILE A 156 28.56 5.19 -1.19
N GLU A 157 28.50 6.42 -0.68
CA GLU A 157 29.33 7.55 -1.15
C GLU A 157 30.82 7.43 -0.76
N TYR A 158 31.19 6.55 0.18
CA TYR A 158 32.59 6.37 0.64
C TYR A 158 33.30 5.14 0.03
N PHE A 159 32.64 4.38 -0.84
CA PHE A 159 33.21 3.22 -1.54
C PHE A 159 33.25 3.36 -3.07
N GLN A 160 33.11 4.58 -3.60
CA GLN A 160 33.49 4.97 -4.96
C GLN A 160 34.69 5.93 -4.91
#